data_AF-A0A7D9JQH1-F1
#
_entry.id   AF-A0A7D9JQH1-F1
#
_cell.length_a   1.000
_cell.length_b   1.000
_cell.length_c   1.000
_cell.angle_alpha   90.00
_cell.angle_beta   90.00
_cell.angle_gamma   90.00
#
_symmetry.space_group_name_H-M   'P 1'
#
loop_
_entity.id
_entity.type
_entity.pdbx_description
1 polymer ?
#
loop_
_entity_poly.entity_id
_entity_poly.type
_entity_poly.pdbx_seq_one_letter_code
_entity_poly.pdbx_strand_id
1 'polypeptide(L)'
;MSKLVENACKEVKSGYKDLINQVRHIGNKFLSAVEISAQEAVYLTLQLPLQRSSRQVQFINTTIPNERTFLLKPMDKLQELPGNSEDNIIKSLDDFLPENDFEDNLDDDQNDAMSDKDINFIQDEYQLKGSYKLVKRSVSKVIRSVRYNKNKSPESYYREQLMLYMPWRNEDENLICACQTFEEKYEQLKDIILKNRSHCEVYSDVLEKAVEDLDNFLNVMIMVI
;
A
#
# COMPACT_ATOMS: atom_id res chain seq x y z
N MET A 1 -20.98 25.46 10.42
CA MET A 1 -19.96 25.20 11.44
C MET A 1 -20.35 23.91 12.16
N SER A 2 -19.40 23.17 12.73
CA SER A 2 -19.71 22.00 13.57
C SER A 2 -20.56 22.43 14.78
N LYS A 3 -21.57 21.64 15.17
CA LYS A 3 -22.44 21.95 16.32
C LYS A 3 -21.64 22.08 17.61
N LEU A 4 -20.57 21.31 17.73
CA LEU A 4 -19.62 21.38 18.83
C LEU A 4 -18.95 22.74 18.95
N VAL A 5 -18.46 23.30 17.83
CA VAL A 5 -17.81 24.62 17.80
C VAL A 5 -18.83 25.74 18.07
N GLU A 6 -20.05 25.61 17.55
CA GLU A 6 -21.13 26.57 17.83
C GLU A 6 -21.51 26.60 19.31
N ASN A 7 -21.56 25.45 19.97
CA ASN A 7 -21.82 25.37 21.40
C ASN A 7 -20.67 25.93 22.24
N ALA A 8 -19.42 25.63 21.89
CA ALA A 8 -18.25 26.21 22.54
C ALA A 8 -18.24 27.75 22.42
N CYS A 9 -18.60 28.29 21.25
CA CYS A 9 -18.78 29.73 21.05
C CYS A 9 -19.91 30.31 21.91
N LYS A 10 -21.03 29.60 22.10
CA LYS A 10 -22.12 30.05 22.99
C LYS A 10 -21.70 30.04 24.46
N GLU A 11 -21.01 29.00 24.91
CA GLU A 11 -20.45 28.91 26.27
C GLU A 11 -19.49 30.07 26.57
N VAL A 12 -18.60 30.37 25.63
CA VAL A 12 -17.63 31.49 25.72
C VAL A 12 -18.32 32.85 25.74
N LYS A 13 -19.39 33.05 24.96
CA LYS A 13 -20.17 34.29 24.96
C LYS A 13 -20.98 34.50 26.25
N SER A 14 -21.30 33.42 26.95
CA SER A 14 -22.14 33.45 28.16
C SER A 14 -21.30 33.55 29.45
N GLY A 15 -20.04 33.10 29.42
CA GLY A 15 -19.11 33.18 30.54
C GLY A 15 -18.05 34.25 30.32
N TYR A 16 -18.03 35.29 31.15
CA TYR A 16 -16.98 36.32 31.12
C TYR A 16 -15.59 35.70 31.38
N LYS A 17 -14.77 35.68 30.32
CA LYS A 17 -13.34 35.33 30.34
C LYS A 17 -12.59 36.23 29.36
N ASP A 18 -11.34 36.55 29.67
CA ASP A 18 -10.41 37.25 28.75
C ASP A 18 -10.27 36.53 27.41
N LEU A 19 -10.03 37.30 26.34
CA LEU A 19 -9.93 36.80 24.95
C LEU A 19 -9.00 35.57 24.81
N ILE A 20 -7.86 35.57 25.52
CA ILE A 20 -6.90 34.46 25.52
C ILE A 20 -7.54 33.16 26.05
N ASN A 21 -8.32 33.26 27.13
CA ASN A 21 -8.99 32.12 27.74
C ASN A 21 -10.18 31.64 26.90
N GLN A 22 -10.82 32.54 26.15
CA GLN A 22 -11.87 32.19 25.19
C GLN A 22 -11.32 31.33 24.04
N VAL A 23 -10.22 31.78 23.42
CA VAL A 23 -9.55 31.04 22.34
C VAL A 23 -9.04 29.68 22.87
N ARG A 24 -8.46 29.65 24.07
CA ARG A 24 -8.03 28.40 24.71
C ARG A 24 -9.19 27.42 24.95
N HIS A 25 -10.35 27.90 25.40
CA HIS A 25 -11.54 27.05 25.63
C HIS A 25 -12.04 26.41 24.33
N ILE A 26 -12.12 27.20 23.25
CA ILE A 26 -12.54 26.70 21.93
C ILE A 26 -11.51 25.70 21.40
N GLY A 27 -10.21 26.03 21.49
CA GLY A 27 -9.13 25.15 21.05
C GLY A 27 -9.11 23.82 21.81
N ASN A 28 -9.28 23.84 23.13
CA ASN A 28 -9.33 22.61 23.94
C ASN A 28 -10.52 21.73 23.55
N LYS A 29 -11.71 22.32 23.34
CA LYS A 29 -12.89 21.56 22.89
C LYS A 29 -12.68 20.91 21.53
N PHE A 30 -11.99 21.61 20.62
CA PHE A 30 -11.64 21.09 19.30
C PHE A 30 -10.61 19.95 19.37
N LEU A 31 -9.61 20.04 20.24
CA LEU A 31 -8.60 18.99 20.41
C LEU A 31 -9.13 17.76 21.14
N SER A 32 -10.06 17.94 22.07
CA SER A 32 -10.57 16.86 22.92
C SER A 32 -11.74 16.07 22.34
N ALA A 33 -12.37 16.56 21.27
CA ALA A 33 -13.59 15.98 20.75
C ALA A 33 -13.64 16.02 19.23
N VAL A 34 -14.04 14.88 18.65
CA VAL A 34 -14.24 14.70 17.22
C VAL A 34 -15.68 14.26 16.99
N GLU A 35 -16.37 14.92 16.05
CA GLU A 35 -17.69 14.49 15.60
C GLU A 35 -17.51 13.37 14.57
N ILE A 36 -17.99 12.18 14.89
CA ILE A 36 -17.95 10.99 14.03
C ILE A 36 -19.38 10.49 13.79
N SER A 37 -19.59 9.70 12.73
CA SER A 37 -20.88 9.08 12.48
C SER A 37 -21.23 8.05 13.57
N ALA A 38 -22.52 7.76 13.74
CA ALA A 38 -22.96 6.73 14.69
C ALA A 38 -22.35 5.35 14.40
N GLN A 39 -22.11 5.05 13.12
CA GLN A 39 -21.47 3.80 12.70
C GLN A 39 -20.00 3.76 13.16
N GLU A 40 -19.20 4.78 12.86
CA GLU A 40 -17.79 4.87 13.31
C GLU A 40 -17.67 4.86 14.84
N ALA A 41 -18.61 5.50 15.56
CA ALA A 41 -18.65 5.48 17.01
C ALA A 41 -18.85 4.07 17.57
N VAL A 42 -19.69 3.25 16.94
CA VAL A 42 -19.87 1.84 17.32
C VAL A 42 -18.57 1.06 17.13
N TYR A 43 -17.87 1.24 16.01
CA TYR A 43 -16.59 0.58 15.77
C TYR A 43 -15.55 0.95 16.83
N LEU A 44 -15.40 2.23 17.17
CA LEU A 44 -14.44 2.68 18.19
C LEU A 44 -14.83 2.22 19.60
N THR A 45 -16.13 2.28 19.96
CA THR A 45 -16.61 1.91 21.30
C THR A 45 -16.46 0.42 21.56
N LEU A 46 -16.73 -0.41 20.54
CA LEU A 46 -16.62 -1.87 20.62
C LEU A 46 -15.22 -2.39 20.24
N GLN A 47 -14.26 -1.49 19.97
CA GLN A 47 -12.92 -1.82 19.50
C GLN A 47 -12.92 -2.74 18.27
N LEU A 48 -13.93 -2.60 17.41
CA LEU A 48 -14.03 -3.36 16.19
C LEU A 48 -13.09 -2.77 15.13
N PRO A 49 -12.46 -3.60 14.30
CA PRO A 49 -11.61 -3.12 13.21
C PRO A 49 -12.42 -2.28 12.23
N LEU A 50 -12.05 -1.01 12.06
CA LEU A 50 -12.72 -0.06 11.15
C LEU A 50 -12.75 -0.54 9.69
N GLN A 51 -11.80 -1.38 9.32
CA GLN A 51 -11.74 -1.99 7.99
C GLN A 51 -11.27 -3.44 8.11
N ARG A 52 -12.10 -4.37 7.63
CA ARG A 52 -11.67 -5.74 7.29
C ARG A 52 -11.55 -5.83 5.77
N SER A 53 -10.32 -5.81 5.26
CA SER A 53 -10.06 -6.14 3.85
C SER A 53 -9.79 -7.63 3.74
N SER A 54 -10.50 -8.33 2.86
CA SER A 54 -10.26 -9.75 2.59
C SER A 54 -8.91 -10.01 1.88
N ARG A 55 -8.23 -8.96 1.41
CA ARG A 55 -6.97 -9.06 0.68
C ARG A 55 -5.96 -8.05 1.23
N GLN A 56 -4.80 -8.55 1.66
CA GLN A 56 -3.66 -7.69 1.97
C GLN A 56 -3.11 -7.11 0.67
N VAL A 57 -2.63 -5.86 0.72
CA VAL A 57 -2.02 -5.18 -0.43
C VAL A 57 -0.51 -5.10 -0.21
N GLN A 58 0.27 -5.55 -1.20
CA GLN A 58 1.71 -5.37 -1.24
C GLN A 58 2.06 -4.35 -2.33
N PHE A 59 2.74 -3.28 -1.95
CA PHE A 59 3.26 -2.32 -2.92
C PHE A 59 4.67 -2.73 -3.36
N ILE A 60 4.90 -2.75 -4.68
CA ILE A 60 6.21 -2.92 -5.31
C ILE A 60 6.64 -1.55 -5.81
N ASN A 61 7.72 -1.03 -5.23
CA ASN A 61 8.24 0.26 -5.61
C ASN A 61 9.00 0.15 -6.94
N THR A 62 8.37 0.62 -8.02
CA THR A 62 8.91 0.64 -9.39
C THR A 62 9.58 1.97 -9.74
N THR A 63 9.83 2.86 -8.76
CA THR A 63 10.60 4.09 -8.96
C THR A 63 12.05 3.78 -9.33
N ILE A 64 12.71 4.71 -10.04
CA ILE A 64 14.13 4.63 -10.45
C ILE A 64 15.00 4.41 -9.20
N PRO A 65 16.07 3.60 -9.25
CA PRO A 65 16.86 3.26 -8.05
C PRO A 65 17.32 4.47 -7.23
N ASN A 66 17.76 5.54 -7.91
CA ASN A 66 18.26 6.76 -7.27
C ASN A 66 17.19 7.58 -6.55
N GLU A 67 15.92 7.39 -6.91
CA GLU A 67 14.78 8.10 -6.33
C GLU A 67 13.98 7.21 -5.36
N ARG A 68 14.34 5.92 -5.24
CA ARG A 68 13.62 4.98 -4.38
C ARG A 68 13.90 5.31 -2.92
N THR A 69 12.83 5.59 -2.16
CA THR A 69 12.93 5.80 -0.72
C THR A 69 12.99 4.45 0.00
N PHE A 70 13.92 4.33 0.94
CA PHE A 70 14.11 3.15 1.77
C PHE A 70 14.13 3.56 3.24
N LEU A 71 13.54 2.72 4.10
CA LEU A 71 13.73 2.83 5.52
C LEU A 71 14.86 1.87 5.92
N LEU A 72 15.89 2.40 6.57
CA LEU A 72 16.94 1.58 7.13
C LEU A 72 16.41 0.83 8.35
N LYS A 73 16.91 -0.38 8.57
CA LYS A 73 16.66 -1.11 9.81
C LYS A 73 17.20 -0.32 11.01
N PRO A 74 16.64 -0.51 12.22
CA PRO A 74 17.19 0.08 13.44
C PRO A 74 18.66 -0.27 13.62
N MET A 75 19.42 0.64 14.25
CA MET A 75 20.88 0.50 14.40
C MET A 75 21.27 -0.81 15.11
N ASP A 76 20.51 -1.21 16.13
CA ASP A 76 20.75 -2.44 16.88
C ASP A 76 20.70 -3.68 15.98
N LYS A 77 19.72 -3.73 15.06
CA LYS A 77 19.59 -4.81 14.07
C LYS A 77 20.64 -4.75 12.99
N LEU A 78 21.11 -3.56 12.62
CA LEU A 78 22.20 -3.42 11.65
C LEU A 78 23.54 -3.91 12.22
N GLN A 79 23.78 -3.73 13.52
CA GLN A 79 25.01 -4.21 14.18
C GLN A 79 25.06 -5.74 14.29
N GLU A 80 23.89 -6.39 14.38
CA GLU A 80 23.76 -7.85 14.37
C GLU A 80 24.00 -8.47 12.98
N LEU A 81 23.94 -7.67 11.91
CA LEU A 81 24.16 -8.17 10.55
C LEU A 81 25.65 -8.38 10.25
N PRO A 82 26.00 -9.42 9.47
CA PRO A 82 27.36 -9.59 9.00
C PRO A 82 27.76 -8.39 8.13
N GLY A 83 29.03 -7.96 8.21
CA GLY A 83 29.51 -6.73 7.58
C GLY A 83 29.41 -6.67 6.03
N ASN A 84 29.03 -7.77 5.38
CA ASN A 84 28.75 -7.85 3.94
C ASN A 84 27.26 -8.12 3.64
N SER A 85 26.37 -7.85 4.59
CA SER A 85 24.93 -8.05 4.41
C SER A 85 24.32 -6.91 3.61
N GLU A 86 23.65 -7.24 2.50
CA GLU A 86 22.82 -6.30 1.73
C GLU A 86 21.41 -6.14 2.36
N ASP A 87 21.14 -6.78 3.50
CA ASP A 87 19.83 -6.78 4.16
C ASP A 87 19.68 -5.65 5.20
N ASN A 88 20.06 -4.43 4.82
CA ASN A 88 20.06 -3.23 5.68
C ASN A 88 18.75 -2.42 5.61
N ILE A 89 17.83 -2.80 4.73
CA ILE A 89 16.58 -2.08 4.44
C ILE A 89 15.38 -2.85 5.02
N ILE A 90 14.41 -2.11 5.54
CA ILE A 90 13.12 -2.61 6.00
C ILE A 90 12.28 -3.08 4.80
N LYS A 91 11.83 -4.34 4.83
CA LYS A 91 11.13 -4.98 3.72
C LYS A 91 9.60 -4.94 3.86
N SER A 92 9.08 -4.81 5.07
CA SER A 92 7.65 -4.69 5.37
C SER A 92 7.39 -3.56 6.37
N LEU A 93 6.25 -2.89 6.25
CA LEU A 93 5.78 -1.91 7.24
C LEU A 93 5.57 -2.57 8.62
N ASP A 94 5.34 -3.89 8.64
CA ASP A 94 5.21 -4.70 9.86
C ASP A 94 6.50 -4.69 10.70
N ASP A 95 7.67 -4.49 10.10
CA ASP A 95 8.96 -4.39 10.82
C ASP A 95 9.15 -3.02 11.51
N PHE A 96 8.32 -2.01 11.19
CA PHE A 96 8.52 -0.61 11.59
C PHE A 96 7.61 -0.14 12.72
N LEU A 97 6.51 -0.83 13.01
CA LEU A 97 5.58 -0.42 14.08
C LEU A 97 5.91 -1.16 15.38
N PRO A 98 6.44 -0.49 16.42
CA PRO A 98 6.61 -1.09 17.75
C PRO A 98 5.28 -1.26 18.51
N GLU A 99 4.14 -1.23 17.83
CA GLU A 99 2.81 -1.25 18.43
C GLU A 99 1.80 -2.12 17.65
N ASN A 100 2.25 -3.29 17.18
CA ASN A 100 1.32 -4.40 16.89
C ASN A 100 1.53 -5.59 17.85
N ASP A 101 2.28 -5.40 18.94
CA ASP A 101 2.30 -6.32 20.10
C ASP A 101 0.99 -6.22 20.90
N PHE A 102 -0.15 -5.98 20.24
CA PHE A 102 -1.46 -6.28 20.79
C PHE A 102 -1.72 -7.79 20.62
N GLU A 103 -0.84 -8.62 21.19
CA GLU A 103 -1.14 -10.05 21.39
C GLU A 103 -2.30 -10.27 22.40
N ASP A 104 -2.77 -9.20 23.05
CA ASP A 104 -3.81 -9.24 24.09
C ASP A 104 -5.23 -8.85 23.62
N ASN A 105 -5.43 -8.50 22.34
CA ASN A 105 -6.79 -8.51 21.77
C ASN A 105 -7.02 -9.87 21.12
N LEU A 106 -7.24 -10.86 21.98
CA LEU A 106 -7.77 -12.16 21.61
C LEU A 106 -9.01 -11.94 20.74
N ASP A 107 -8.88 -12.30 19.47
CA ASP A 107 -10.00 -12.55 18.58
C ASP A 107 -10.98 -13.51 19.28
N ASP A 108 -12.12 -12.97 19.73
CA ASP A 108 -13.29 -13.76 20.16
C ASP A 108 -14.00 -14.42 18.95
N ASP A 109 -13.48 -14.25 17.73
CA ASP A 109 -13.73 -15.19 16.65
C ASP A 109 -12.66 -16.27 16.77
N GLN A 110 -13.06 -17.41 17.34
CA GLN A 110 -12.34 -18.66 17.22
C GLN A 110 -11.79 -18.76 15.80
N ASN A 111 -10.46 -18.78 15.73
CA ASN A 111 -9.76 -19.38 14.63
C ASN A 111 -10.39 -20.78 14.42
N ASP A 112 -11.30 -20.89 13.46
CA ASP A 112 -11.16 -21.92 12.45
C ASP A 112 -9.88 -21.55 11.65
N ALA A 113 -8.69 -21.48 12.24
CA ALA A 113 -7.89 -22.68 12.49
C ALA A 113 -8.74 -23.95 12.51
N MET A 114 -9.27 -24.27 11.32
CA MET A 114 -9.03 -25.60 10.81
C MET A 114 -7.57 -25.87 11.12
N SER A 115 -7.37 -26.65 12.18
CA SER A 115 -6.07 -27.12 12.57
C SER A 115 -5.37 -27.55 11.29
N ASP A 116 -4.08 -27.25 11.18
CA ASP A 116 -3.19 -27.72 10.10
C ASP A 116 -3.13 -29.26 9.98
N LYS A 117 -4.13 -29.99 10.51
CA LYS A 117 -4.26 -31.44 10.52
C LYS A 117 -5.30 -31.97 9.52
N ASP A 118 -6.22 -31.17 8.99
CA ASP A 118 -7.37 -31.72 8.23
C ASP A 118 -7.67 -31.07 6.87
N ILE A 119 -6.67 -30.56 6.15
CA ILE A 119 -6.76 -30.56 4.68
C ILE A 119 -5.41 -30.97 4.10
N ASN A 120 -5.38 -32.15 3.47
CA ASN A 120 -4.34 -32.57 2.53
C ASN A 120 -4.33 -31.66 1.28
N PHE A 121 -4.19 -30.34 1.45
CA PHE A 121 -3.67 -29.50 0.39
C PHE A 121 -2.20 -29.83 0.31
N ILE A 122 -1.82 -30.53 -0.76
CA ILE A 122 -0.43 -30.62 -1.19
C ILE A 122 0.11 -29.19 -1.16
N GLN A 123 0.90 -28.86 -0.14
CA GLN A 123 1.66 -27.62 -0.15
C GLN A 123 2.60 -27.79 -1.34
N ASP A 124 2.36 -27.03 -2.40
CA ASP A 124 3.24 -26.95 -3.56
C ASP A 124 4.57 -26.32 -3.07
N GLU A 125 5.42 -27.13 -2.45
CA GLU A 125 6.75 -26.76 -1.99
C GLU A 125 7.73 -26.93 -3.15
N TYR A 126 8.30 -25.82 -3.60
CA TYR A 126 9.35 -25.84 -4.61
C TYR A 126 10.71 -25.72 -3.93
N GLN A 127 11.52 -26.79 -3.97
CA GLN A 127 12.88 -26.75 -3.47
C GLN A 127 13.79 -25.97 -4.43
N LEU A 128 14.46 -24.96 -3.90
CA LEU A 128 15.48 -24.18 -4.59
C LEU A 128 16.88 -24.68 -4.23
N LYS A 129 17.88 -24.34 -5.05
CA LYS A 129 19.28 -24.59 -4.71
C LYS A 129 19.66 -23.86 -3.41
N GLY A 130 20.43 -24.53 -2.55
CA GLY A 130 20.94 -23.92 -1.32
C GLY A 130 19.96 -23.96 -0.13
N SER A 131 19.15 -25.01 0.00
CA SER A 131 18.20 -25.25 1.11
C SER A 131 17.03 -24.28 1.27
N TYR A 132 16.84 -23.35 0.32
CA TYR A 132 15.67 -22.47 0.28
C TYR A 132 14.43 -23.23 -0.24
N LYS A 133 13.25 -22.89 0.31
CA LYS A 133 11.96 -23.47 -0.09
C LYS A 133 11.00 -22.34 -0.47
N LEU A 134 10.32 -22.47 -1.60
CA LEU A 134 9.18 -21.61 -1.95
C LEU A 134 7.89 -22.33 -1.56
N VAL A 135 7.15 -21.74 -0.63
CA VAL A 135 5.85 -22.25 -0.17
C VAL A 135 4.75 -21.37 -0.75
N LYS A 136 3.73 -22.00 -1.33
CA LYS A 136 2.54 -21.30 -1.81
C LYS A 136 1.80 -20.65 -0.64
N ARG A 137 1.53 -19.36 -0.74
CA ARG A 137 0.81 -18.58 0.28
C ARG A 137 -0.62 -19.09 0.49
N SER A 138 -1.09 -19.12 1.74
CA SER A 138 -2.48 -19.43 2.11
C SER A 138 -3.43 -18.26 1.80
N VAL A 139 -2.99 -17.02 2.05
CA VAL A 139 -3.77 -15.80 1.82
C VAL A 139 -3.32 -15.10 0.54
N SER A 140 -4.28 -14.75 -0.32
CA SER A 140 -4.02 -13.98 -1.52
C SER A 140 -3.77 -12.50 -1.21
N LYS A 141 -2.64 -11.96 -1.66
CA LYS A 141 -2.32 -10.53 -1.65
C LYS A 141 -2.47 -9.91 -3.04
N VAL A 142 -2.92 -8.67 -3.07
CA VAL A 142 -2.98 -7.81 -4.26
C VAL A 142 -1.66 -7.07 -4.40
N ILE A 143 -1.06 -7.10 -5.58
CA ILE A 143 0.15 -6.33 -5.88
C ILE A 143 -0.27 -4.96 -6.42
N ARG A 144 0.36 -3.89 -5.91
CA ARG A 144 0.27 -2.53 -6.48
C ARG A 144 1.66 -2.06 -6.87
N SER A 145 1.73 -1.21 -7.89
CA SER A 145 2.96 -0.53 -8.33
C SER A 145 2.66 0.94 -8.60
N VAL A 146 3.67 1.72 -9.01
CA VAL A 146 3.52 3.15 -9.28
C VAL A 146 2.50 3.43 -10.39
N ARG A 147 2.44 2.58 -11.42
CA ARG A 147 1.56 2.71 -12.59
C ARG A 147 1.82 3.99 -13.37
N TYR A 148 3.02 4.09 -13.93
CA TYR A 148 3.39 5.20 -14.79
C TYR A 148 2.44 5.31 -15.99
N ASN A 149 2.12 6.54 -16.38
CA ASN A 149 1.27 6.77 -17.54
C ASN A 149 2.12 6.73 -18.82
N LYS A 150 1.73 5.91 -19.79
CA LYS A 150 2.46 5.74 -21.06
C LYS A 150 2.64 7.07 -21.83
N ASN A 151 1.64 7.94 -21.82
CA ASN A 151 1.67 9.19 -22.59
C ASN A 151 2.48 10.28 -21.88
N LYS A 152 2.47 10.32 -20.54
CA LYS A 152 3.19 11.33 -19.76
C LYS A 152 4.66 10.97 -19.54
N SER A 153 4.95 9.69 -19.31
CA SER A 153 6.27 9.19 -18.93
C SER A 153 6.51 7.82 -19.59
N PRO A 154 6.79 7.79 -20.91
CA PRO A 154 6.89 6.54 -21.67
C PRO A 154 8.03 5.66 -21.18
N GLU A 155 9.20 6.24 -20.92
CA GLU A 155 10.39 5.48 -20.51
C GLU A 155 10.19 4.79 -19.14
N SER A 156 9.62 5.53 -18.18
CA SER A 156 9.26 4.97 -16.86
C SER A 156 8.19 3.89 -16.95
N TYR A 157 7.23 4.05 -17.87
CA TYR A 157 6.22 3.03 -18.15
C TYR A 157 6.85 1.75 -18.67
N TYR A 158 7.68 1.81 -19.73
CA TYR A 158 8.29 0.59 -20.28
C TYR A 158 9.25 -0.08 -19.30
N ARG A 159 10.00 0.71 -18.51
CA ARG A 159 10.83 0.16 -17.41
C ARG A 159 9.96 -0.60 -16.41
N GLU A 160 8.86 -0.03 -15.96
CA GLU A 160 7.93 -0.69 -15.03
C GLU A 160 7.36 -1.99 -15.63
N GLN A 161 6.98 -2.01 -16.91
CA GLN A 161 6.51 -3.22 -17.58
C GLN A 161 7.56 -4.33 -17.60
N LEU A 162 8.82 -3.98 -17.90
CA LEU A 162 9.93 -4.93 -17.86
C LEU A 162 10.17 -5.46 -16.44
N MET A 163 10.12 -4.59 -15.42
CA MET A 163 10.30 -4.99 -14.02
C MET A 163 9.22 -5.96 -13.53
N LEU A 164 7.97 -5.78 -13.96
CA LEU A 164 6.84 -6.59 -13.46
C LEU A 164 6.71 -7.93 -14.18
N TYR A 165 7.03 -7.98 -15.47
CA TYR A 165 6.69 -9.13 -16.32
C TYR A 165 7.89 -9.88 -16.90
N MET A 166 9.11 -9.45 -16.58
CA MET A 166 10.34 -10.16 -16.92
C MET A 166 11.14 -10.52 -15.66
N PRO A 167 11.88 -11.65 -15.67
CA PRO A 167 12.81 -11.96 -14.60
C PRO A 167 14.01 -11.00 -14.63
N TRP A 168 14.36 -10.42 -13.48
CA TRP A 168 15.55 -9.57 -13.31
C TRP A 168 16.11 -9.71 -11.89
N ARG A 169 17.39 -9.36 -11.72
CA ARG A 169 18.06 -9.26 -10.41
C ARG A 169 18.72 -7.90 -10.21
N ASN A 170 19.28 -7.34 -11.27
CA ASN A 170 19.87 -6.02 -11.33
C ASN A 170 19.19 -5.22 -12.45
N GLU A 171 18.72 -4.02 -12.14
CA GLU A 171 18.02 -3.19 -13.11
C GLU A 171 18.93 -2.77 -14.27
N ASP A 172 20.16 -2.35 -13.99
CA ASP A 172 21.08 -1.82 -14.99
C ASP A 172 21.62 -2.91 -15.91
N GLU A 173 21.85 -4.11 -15.38
CA GLU A 173 22.40 -5.22 -16.17
C GLU A 173 21.33 -6.06 -16.86
N ASN A 174 20.16 -6.26 -16.24
CA ASN A 174 19.16 -7.21 -16.72
C ASN A 174 18.00 -6.56 -17.47
N LEU A 175 17.59 -5.33 -17.12
CA LEU A 175 16.43 -4.70 -17.77
C LEU A 175 16.82 -4.03 -19.08
N ILE A 176 17.88 -3.22 -19.11
CA ILE A 176 18.28 -2.52 -20.35
C ILE A 176 19.26 -3.37 -21.18
N CYS A 177 20.16 -4.10 -20.51
CA CYS A 177 21.12 -5.03 -21.11
C CYS A 177 22.00 -4.37 -22.20
N ALA A 178 21.65 -4.51 -23.48
CA ALA A 178 22.37 -3.95 -24.63
C ALA A 178 21.54 -2.92 -25.44
N CYS A 179 20.31 -2.61 -25.01
CA CYS A 179 19.46 -1.62 -25.65
C CYS A 179 19.81 -0.21 -25.17
N GLN A 180 19.42 0.81 -25.94
CA GLN A 180 19.68 2.20 -25.56
C GLN A 180 18.51 2.78 -24.74
N THR A 181 17.31 2.21 -24.91
CA THR A 181 16.09 2.61 -24.20
C THR A 181 15.30 1.38 -23.71
N PHE A 182 14.49 1.58 -22.68
CA PHE A 182 13.55 0.56 -22.19
C PHE A 182 12.43 0.29 -23.21
N GLU A 183 12.06 1.27 -24.03
CA GLU A 183 11.08 1.10 -25.10
C GLU A 183 11.53 0.08 -26.15
N GLU A 184 12.77 0.19 -26.65
CA GLU A 184 13.31 -0.76 -27.61
C GLU A 184 13.31 -2.19 -27.06
N LYS A 185 13.69 -2.33 -25.78
CA LYS A 185 13.72 -3.64 -25.13
C LYS A 185 12.33 -4.21 -24.95
N TYR A 186 11.37 -3.36 -24.56
CA TYR A 186 9.98 -3.75 -24.43
C TYR A 186 9.45 -4.25 -25.77
N GLU A 187 9.72 -3.57 -26.89
CA GLU A 187 9.23 -3.97 -28.20
C GLU A 187 9.79 -5.34 -28.63
N GLN A 188 11.05 -5.64 -28.30
CA GLN A 188 11.64 -6.98 -28.54
C GLN A 188 10.97 -8.10 -27.76
N LEU A 189 10.49 -7.82 -26.54
CA LEU A 189 9.93 -8.80 -25.62
C LEU A 189 8.41 -8.69 -25.46
N LYS A 190 7.78 -7.86 -26.27
CA LYS A 190 6.38 -7.43 -26.15
C LYS A 190 5.42 -8.60 -26.05
N ASP A 191 5.58 -9.60 -26.89
CA ASP A 191 4.70 -10.78 -26.92
C ASP A 191 4.76 -11.56 -25.60
N ILE A 192 5.96 -11.69 -25.02
CA ILE A 192 6.16 -12.38 -23.73
C ILE A 192 5.54 -11.56 -22.61
N ILE A 193 5.79 -10.24 -22.61
CA ILE A 193 5.29 -9.33 -21.57
C ILE A 193 3.76 -9.28 -21.61
N LEU A 194 3.14 -9.14 -22.78
CA LEU A 194 1.68 -9.12 -22.93
C LEU A 194 1.05 -10.44 -22.51
N LYS A 195 1.69 -11.58 -22.81
CA LYS A 195 1.23 -12.89 -22.36
C LYS A 195 1.30 -13.04 -20.83
N ASN A 196 2.36 -12.55 -20.21
CA ASN A 196 2.49 -12.58 -18.75
C ASN A 196 1.50 -11.60 -18.09
N ARG A 197 1.35 -10.41 -18.66
CA ARG A 197 0.42 -9.37 -18.21
C ARG A 197 -1.02 -9.87 -18.23
N SER A 198 -1.45 -10.57 -19.28
CA SER A 198 -2.84 -11.07 -19.38
C SER A 198 -3.21 -12.07 -18.28
N HIS A 199 -2.24 -12.83 -17.76
CA HIS A 199 -2.48 -13.75 -16.63
C HIS A 199 -2.61 -13.02 -15.30
N CYS A 200 -1.99 -11.84 -15.17
CA CYS A 200 -1.94 -11.07 -13.92
C CYS A 200 -2.98 -9.94 -13.87
N GLU A 201 -3.37 -9.39 -15.02
CA GLU A 201 -4.18 -8.18 -15.14
C GLU A 201 -5.44 -8.40 -15.98
N VAL A 202 -6.18 -9.47 -15.66
CA VAL A 202 -7.41 -9.89 -16.36
C VAL A 202 -8.45 -8.78 -16.52
N TYR A 203 -8.47 -7.78 -15.63
CA TYR A 203 -9.43 -6.67 -15.65
C TYR A 203 -8.79 -5.30 -15.91
N SER A 204 -7.51 -5.21 -16.30
CA SER A 204 -6.84 -3.93 -16.54
C SER A 204 -7.53 -3.12 -17.64
N ASP A 205 -7.82 -3.75 -18.78
CA ASP A 205 -8.46 -3.09 -19.93
C ASP A 205 -9.83 -2.47 -19.56
N VAL A 206 -10.61 -3.14 -18.70
CA VAL A 206 -11.90 -2.65 -18.22
C VAL A 206 -11.72 -1.42 -17.33
N LEU A 207 -10.68 -1.43 -16.48
CA LEU A 207 -10.36 -0.32 -15.60
C LEU A 207 -9.78 0.87 -16.36
N GLU A 208 -8.87 0.63 -17.31
CA GLU A 208 -8.30 1.67 -18.18
C GLU A 208 -9.42 2.38 -18.96
N LYS A 209 -10.33 1.62 -19.57
CA LYS A 209 -11.49 2.17 -20.26
C LYS A 209 -12.40 3.00 -19.34
N ALA A 210 -12.69 2.50 -18.13
CA ALA A 210 -13.54 3.23 -17.18
C ALA A 210 -12.90 4.56 -16.72
N VAL A 211 -11.57 4.60 -16.60
CA VAL A 211 -10.83 5.82 -16.26
C VAL A 211 -10.84 6.81 -17.44
N GLU A 212 -10.62 6.34 -18.66
CA GLU A 212 -10.72 7.17 -19.86
C GLU A 212 -12.14 7.76 -20.04
N ASP A 213 -13.17 6.97 -19.80
CA ASP A 213 -14.57 7.41 -19.86
C ASP A 213 -14.84 8.51 -18.81
N LEU A 214 -14.26 8.41 -17.60
CA LEU A 214 -14.35 9.44 -16.56
C LEU A 214 -13.60 10.72 -16.94
N ASP A 215 -12.38 10.62 -17.45
CA ASP A 215 -11.58 11.77 -17.88
C ASP A 215 -12.27 12.50 -19.04
N ASN A 216 -12.84 11.75 -19.99
CA ASN A 216 -13.63 12.31 -21.08
C ASN A 216 -14.90 13.02 -20.56
N PHE A 217 -15.61 12.41 -19.61
CA PHE A 217 -16.80 13.01 -19.00
C PHE A 217 -16.46 14.33 -18.29
N LEU A 218 -15.36 14.37 -17.53
CA LEU A 218 -14.90 15.58 -16.84
C LEU A 218 -14.47 16.68 -17.81
N ASN A 219 -13.75 16.33 -18.89
CA ASN A 219 -13.35 17.29 -19.91
C ASN A 219 -14.55 17.92 -20.65
N VAL A 220 -15.57 17.12 -20.94
CA VAL A 220 -16.83 17.64 -21.53
C VAL A 220 -17.55 18.57 -20.56
N MET A 221 -17.57 18.24 -19.26
CA MET A 221 -18.23 19.08 -18.26
C MET A 221 -17.53 20.44 -18.06
N ILE A 222 -16.20 20.46 -18.12
CA ILE A 222 -15.40 21.69 -18.01
C ILE A 222 -15.57 22.59 -19.24
N MET A 223 -15.78 22.03 -20.43
CA MET A 223 -16.01 22.83 -21.64
C MET A 223 -17.42 23.46 -21.74
N VAL A 224 -18.36 23.05 -20.89
CA VAL A 224 -19.75 23.52 -20.89
C VAL A 224 -20.00 24.62 -19.84
N ILE A 225 -18.98 24.97 -19.03
CA ILE A 225 -19.01 26.05 -18.03
C ILE A 225 -18.17 27.23 -18.53
#